data_AF-A0A966NEM4-F1
#
_entry.id   AF-A0A966NEM4-F1
#
_cell.length_a   1.000
_cell.length_b   1.000
_cell.length_c   1.000
_cell.angle_alpha   90.00
_cell.angle_beta   90.00
_cell.angle_gamma   90.00
#
_symmetry.space_group_name_H-M   'P 1'
#
loop_
_entity.id
_entity.type
_entity.pdbx_description
1 polymer ?
#
loop_
_entity_poly.entity_id
_entity_poly.type
_entity_poly.pdbx_seq_one_letter_code
_entity_poly.pdbx_strand_id
1 'polypeptide(L)'
;GNYMGTFLAPFLGIPATGRLAHMRYHEFFRIDEDKISEMHFIWDIPELMMQANAWPMAPQLGAYLCTPGPMSCDGLNASGDGTKALSHIKDMETALCRHPENPDPSVMQLEKYWHPKFNWYGPAGIGTSRGIAGFRHWHQIPFLRAMPDRKVDPTGDRLASSEMYDLHSHYIAQGAYVCETGWPNMRMKLTHDGWMGIAPAGREITLRSLDFWRLENGLIRENWVQIDVLHTYAQLGVDVLARLGEFNKSRTLSPITFEKDY
;
A
#
# COMPACT_ATOMS: atom_id res chain seq x y z
N GLY A 1 9.39 -4.41 4.71
CA GLY A 1 9.62 -5.62 5.54
C GLY A 1 8.54 -5.75 6.59
N ASN A 2 8.78 -6.56 7.62
CA ASN A 2 7.92 -6.65 8.82
C ASN A 2 8.80 -6.46 10.07
N TYR A 3 8.38 -5.62 11.00
CA TYR A 3 8.81 -5.74 12.39
C TYR A 3 8.07 -6.92 13.01
N MET A 4 8.76 -7.70 13.84
CA MET A 4 8.16 -8.77 14.63
C MET A 4 8.64 -8.65 16.06
N GLY A 5 7.75 -8.85 17.01
CA GLY A 5 8.09 -8.81 18.43
C GLY A 5 6.89 -9.07 19.31
N THR A 6 7.08 -9.00 20.63
CA THR A 6 5.97 -9.06 21.57
C THR A 6 5.45 -7.66 21.83
N PHE A 7 4.15 -7.43 21.62
CA PHE A 7 3.55 -6.11 21.82
C PHE A 7 3.18 -5.90 23.29
N LEU A 8 4.16 -5.42 24.07
CA LEU A 8 4.08 -5.30 25.53
C LEU A 8 3.65 -3.92 26.03
N ALA A 9 3.88 -2.85 25.29
CA ALA A 9 3.50 -1.49 25.70
C ALA A 9 2.52 -0.90 24.69
N PRO A 10 1.50 -0.15 25.12
CA PRO A 10 0.62 0.54 24.18
C PRO A 10 1.40 1.49 23.27
N PHE A 11 0.91 1.68 22.06
CA PHE A 11 1.53 2.54 21.06
C PHE A 11 0.47 3.40 20.39
N LEU A 12 0.58 4.73 20.49
CA LEU A 12 -0.38 5.68 19.89
C LEU A 12 -1.84 5.41 20.28
N GLY A 13 -2.08 5.01 21.54
CA GLY A 13 -3.41 4.65 22.05
C GLY A 13 -3.87 3.23 21.69
N ILE A 14 -3.11 2.48 20.86
CA ILE A 14 -3.36 1.07 20.56
C ILE A 14 -2.99 0.24 21.79
N PRO A 15 -3.92 -0.54 22.38
CA PRO A 15 -3.63 -1.37 23.54
C PRO A 15 -2.62 -2.48 23.22
N ALA A 16 -1.69 -2.73 24.14
CA ALA A 16 -0.80 -3.88 24.07
C ALA A 16 -1.59 -5.19 24.08
N THR A 17 -1.07 -6.22 23.38
CA THR A 17 -1.72 -7.54 23.31
C THR A 17 -1.04 -8.59 24.18
N GLY A 18 0.23 -8.38 24.55
CA GLY A 18 1.03 -9.38 25.24
C GLY A 18 1.32 -10.63 24.39
N ARG A 19 1.13 -10.53 23.07
CA ARG A 19 1.32 -11.63 22.12
C ARG A 19 2.33 -11.22 21.06
N LEU A 20 2.72 -12.17 20.22
CA LEU A 20 3.41 -11.86 18.97
C LEU A 20 2.60 -10.82 18.19
N ALA A 21 3.27 -9.78 17.74
CA ALA A 21 2.75 -8.82 16.80
C ALA A 21 3.71 -8.67 15.63
N HIS A 22 3.15 -8.37 14.47
CA HIS A 22 3.90 -7.96 13.29
C HIS A 22 3.40 -6.61 12.78
N MET A 23 4.31 -5.80 12.24
CA MET A 23 3.95 -4.53 11.59
C MET A 23 4.75 -4.37 10.31
N ARG A 24 4.07 -4.29 9.18
CA ARG A 24 4.67 -3.98 7.89
C ARG A 24 5.22 -2.56 7.91
N TYR A 25 6.30 -2.42 7.16
CA TYR A 25 6.90 -1.13 6.88
C TYR A 25 7.44 -1.14 5.45
N HIS A 26 7.34 0.00 4.78
CA HIS A 26 7.98 0.23 3.48
C HIS A 26 8.93 1.41 3.62
N GLU A 27 10.17 1.24 3.17
CA GLU A 27 11.26 2.21 3.26
C GLU A 27 11.89 2.39 1.88
N PHE A 28 12.16 3.64 1.52
CA PHE A 28 12.91 4.00 0.33
C PHE A 28 13.92 5.07 0.71
N PHE A 29 15.19 4.83 0.43
CA PHE A 29 16.29 5.70 0.83
C PHE A 29 16.99 6.27 -0.38
N ARG A 30 17.29 7.56 -0.32
CA ARG A 30 18.33 8.16 -1.16
C ARG A 30 19.65 8.12 -0.41
N ILE A 31 20.68 7.62 -1.06
CA ILE A 31 22.03 7.53 -0.51
C ILE A 31 22.94 8.44 -1.32
N ASP A 32 23.55 9.42 -0.66
CA ASP A 32 24.58 10.31 -1.20
C ASP A 32 25.82 10.19 -0.29
N GLU A 33 27.01 10.00 -0.89
CA GLU A 33 28.29 9.90 -0.15
C GLU A 33 28.25 8.91 1.04
N ASP A 34 27.73 7.70 0.79
CA ASP A 34 27.56 6.63 1.79
C ASP A 34 26.68 6.98 3.01
N LYS A 35 25.84 8.03 2.89
CA LYS A 35 24.89 8.46 3.93
C LYS A 35 23.48 8.55 3.35
N ILE A 36 22.49 8.32 4.22
CA ILE A 36 21.09 8.58 3.88
C ILE A 36 20.88 10.09 3.86
N SER A 37 20.52 10.64 2.71
CA SER A 37 20.18 12.06 2.53
C SER A 37 18.68 12.31 2.53
N GLU A 38 17.88 11.31 2.16
CA GLU A 38 16.42 11.38 2.12
C GLU A 38 15.79 10.00 2.37
N MET A 39 14.58 9.99 2.94
CA MET A 39 13.83 8.77 3.23
C MET A 39 12.32 8.99 3.01
N HIS A 40 11.70 8.10 2.24
CA HIS A 40 10.26 7.89 2.24
C HIS A 40 9.91 6.63 3.02
N PHE A 41 8.92 6.75 3.90
CA PHE A 41 8.64 5.71 4.87
C PHE A 41 7.19 5.65 5.29
N ILE A 42 6.63 4.45 5.32
CA ILE A 42 5.31 4.19 5.87
C ILE A 42 5.37 2.99 6.82
N TRP A 43 4.91 3.21 8.05
CA TRP A 43 4.49 2.14 8.95
C TRP A 43 3.02 1.79 8.71
N ASP A 44 2.73 0.51 8.58
CA ASP A 44 1.35 0.01 8.56
C ASP A 44 0.81 -0.10 9.99
N ILE A 45 0.81 1.02 10.73
CA ILE A 45 0.24 1.14 12.08
C ILE A 45 -1.18 0.54 12.17
N PRO A 46 -2.06 0.67 11.15
CA PRO A 46 -3.35 -0.02 11.13
C PRO A 46 -3.27 -1.53 11.36
N GLU A 47 -2.17 -2.19 10.98
CA GLU A 47 -1.96 -3.62 11.23
C GLU A 47 -1.91 -3.94 12.73
N LEU A 48 -1.31 -3.07 13.55
CA LEU A 48 -1.32 -3.19 15.00
C LEU A 48 -2.72 -2.94 15.57
N MET A 49 -3.48 -2.01 14.98
CA MET A 49 -4.88 -1.75 15.39
C MET A 49 -5.75 -3.01 15.20
N MET A 50 -5.55 -3.75 14.11
CA MET A 50 -6.25 -5.02 13.86
C MET A 50 -5.86 -6.09 14.88
N GLN A 51 -4.56 -6.29 15.12
CA GLN A 51 -4.06 -7.29 16.07
C GLN A 51 -4.49 -7.01 17.51
N ALA A 52 -4.60 -5.73 17.88
CA ALA A 52 -5.09 -5.31 19.18
C ALA A 52 -6.62 -5.37 19.33
N ASN A 53 -7.35 -5.80 18.29
CA ASN A 53 -8.80 -5.71 18.22
C ASN A 53 -9.29 -4.28 18.57
N ALA A 54 -8.64 -3.30 17.96
CA ALA A 54 -8.80 -1.88 18.23
C ALA A 54 -8.97 -1.10 16.91
N TRP A 55 -9.81 -1.62 16.00
CA TRP A 55 -9.94 -1.13 14.62
C TRP A 55 -10.96 0.04 14.51
N PRO A 56 -10.52 1.27 14.15
CA PRO A 56 -11.38 2.45 14.07
C PRO A 56 -12.01 2.70 12.69
N MET A 57 -11.69 1.91 11.66
CA MET A 57 -12.11 2.12 10.26
C MET A 57 -13.14 1.06 9.81
N ALA A 58 -13.56 1.09 8.54
CA ALA A 58 -14.44 0.06 8.00
C ALA A 58 -13.69 -1.29 7.86
N PRO A 59 -14.40 -2.44 7.86
CA PRO A 59 -13.78 -3.73 7.59
C PRO A 59 -13.07 -3.74 6.23
N GLN A 60 -11.86 -4.33 6.17
CA GLN A 60 -11.16 -4.50 4.90
C GLN A 60 -11.81 -5.56 4.03
N LEU A 61 -11.75 -5.36 2.71
CA LEU A 61 -12.32 -6.28 1.72
C LEU A 61 -11.37 -7.43 1.39
N GLY A 62 -10.08 -7.14 1.21
CA GLY A 62 -9.06 -8.15 0.99
C GLY A 62 -8.72 -8.94 2.26
N ALA A 63 -7.98 -10.04 2.10
CA ALA A 63 -7.56 -10.88 3.22
C ALA A 63 -6.52 -10.17 4.11
N TYR A 64 -6.62 -10.38 5.42
CA TYR A 64 -5.58 -9.99 6.37
C TYR A 64 -4.53 -11.10 6.47
N LEU A 65 -3.25 -10.74 6.41
CA LEU A 65 -2.14 -11.67 6.62
C LEU A 65 -0.88 -10.93 7.09
N CYS A 66 -0.02 -11.64 7.82
CA CYS A 66 1.39 -11.28 7.89
C CYS A 66 2.00 -11.45 6.49
N THR A 67 2.28 -10.32 5.81
CA THR A 67 2.66 -10.35 4.41
C THR A 67 4.05 -11.00 4.23
N PRO A 68 4.16 -12.04 3.40
CA PRO A 68 5.44 -12.71 3.17
C PRO A 68 6.39 -11.84 2.34
N GLY A 69 7.69 -12.12 2.44
CA GLY A 69 8.65 -11.67 1.43
C GLY A 69 8.45 -12.40 0.10
N PRO A 70 9.29 -12.10 -0.92
CA PRO A 70 9.20 -12.75 -2.22
C PRO A 70 9.27 -14.28 -2.12
N MET A 71 8.37 -14.99 -2.82
CA MET A 71 8.32 -16.46 -2.83
C MET A 71 9.63 -17.12 -3.27
N SER A 72 10.45 -16.42 -4.06
CA SER A 72 11.75 -16.87 -4.55
C SER A 72 12.88 -16.73 -3.51
N CYS A 73 12.63 -16.05 -2.38
CA CYS A 73 13.59 -15.83 -1.29
C CYS A 73 14.90 -15.13 -1.71
N ASP A 74 14.91 -14.43 -2.84
CA ASP A 74 16.07 -13.74 -3.43
C ASP A 74 15.98 -12.21 -3.37
N GLY A 75 14.91 -11.66 -2.76
CA GLY A 75 14.68 -10.20 -2.71
C GLY A 75 15.75 -9.39 -1.98
N LEU A 76 16.56 -10.00 -1.12
CA LEU A 76 17.70 -9.34 -0.46
C LEU A 76 18.99 -9.34 -1.29
N ASN A 77 19.06 -10.20 -2.32
CA ASN A 77 20.24 -10.39 -3.16
C ASN A 77 19.89 -10.21 -4.65
N ALA A 78 18.91 -9.35 -4.95
CA ALA A 78 18.53 -9.04 -6.31
C ALA A 78 19.76 -8.56 -7.11
N SER A 79 19.97 -9.12 -8.29
CA SER A 79 21.13 -8.82 -9.14
C SER A 79 20.75 -8.86 -10.63
N GLY A 80 21.62 -8.31 -11.49
CA GLY A 80 21.41 -8.26 -12.94
C GLY A 80 20.60 -7.04 -13.42
N ASP A 81 20.52 -6.85 -14.74
CA ASP A 81 19.86 -5.70 -15.36
C ASP A 81 18.33 -5.70 -15.15
N GLY A 82 17.80 -4.61 -14.58
CA GLY A 82 16.37 -4.40 -14.32
C GLY A 82 15.63 -3.64 -15.42
N THR A 83 16.30 -3.21 -16.51
CA THR A 83 15.72 -2.31 -17.52
C THR A 83 14.43 -2.86 -18.15
N LYS A 84 14.40 -4.15 -18.51
CA LYS A 84 13.20 -4.78 -19.09
C LYS A 84 12.05 -4.86 -18.09
N ALA A 85 12.36 -5.17 -16.83
CA ALA A 85 11.37 -5.22 -15.77
C ALA A 85 10.76 -3.82 -15.54
N LEU A 86 11.61 -2.79 -15.47
CA LEU A 86 11.17 -1.40 -15.35
C LEU A 86 10.27 -0.97 -16.51
N SER A 87 10.65 -1.28 -17.76
CA SER A 87 9.80 -0.95 -18.90
C SER A 87 8.44 -1.64 -18.83
N HIS A 88 8.40 -2.92 -18.43
CA HIS A 88 7.15 -3.67 -18.28
C HIS A 88 6.23 -3.06 -17.22
N ILE A 89 6.79 -2.62 -16.08
CA ILE A 89 6.02 -1.92 -15.04
C ILE A 89 5.50 -0.58 -15.54
N LYS A 90 6.32 0.25 -16.18
CA LYS A 90 5.87 1.54 -16.73
C LYS A 90 4.78 1.39 -17.80
N ASP A 91 4.90 0.37 -18.66
CA ASP A 91 3.89 0.05 -19.67
C ASP A 91 2.57 -0.43 -19.04
N MET A 92 2.66 -1.10 -17.87
CA MET A 92 1.52 -1.54 -17.09
C MET A 92 0.84 -0.36 -16.38
N GLU A 93 1.60 0.50 -15.70
CA GLU A 93 1.09 1.73 -15.04
C GLU A 93 0.37 2.65 -16.03
N THR A 94 0.99 2.88 -17.20
CA THR A 94 0.37 3.61 -18.32
C THR A 94 -0.95 2.97 -18.75
N ALA A 95 -1.03 1.63 -18.81
CA ALA A 95 -2.28 0.95 -19.15
C ALA A 95 -3.35 1.11 -18.06
N LEU A 96 -2.97 1.13 -16.78
CA LEU A 96 -3.92 1.38 -15.69
C LEU A 96 -4.56 2.78 -15.77
N CYS A 97 -3.88 3.75 -16.37
CA CYS A 97 -4.35 5.13 -16.50
C CYS A 97 -5.37 5.34 -17.65
N ARG A 98 -5.72 4.29 -18.40
CA ARG A 98 -6.72 4.36 -19.49
C ARG A 98 -8.18 4.33 -19.01
N HIS A 99 -8.44 3.85 -17.79
CA HIS A 99 -9.80 3.69 -17.27
C HIS A 99 -10.59 5.01 -17.13
N PRO A 100 -10.02 6.13 -16.65
CA PRO A 100 -10.76 7.39 -16.53
C PRO A 100 -11.37 7.89 -17.84
N GLU A 101 -10.69 7.67 -18.97
CA GLU A 101 -11.18 8.05 -20.32
C GLU A 101 -12.12 7.00 -20.92
N ASN A 102 -11.97 5.73 -20.53
CA ASN A 102 -12.84 4.62 -20.94
C ASN A 102 -13.13 3.71 -19.73
N PRO A 103 -14.29 3.87 -19.07
CA PRO A 103 -14.61 3.24 -17.77
C PRO A 103 -14.99 1.75 -17.89
N ASP A 104 -14.35 1.03 -18.81
CA ASP A 104 -14.33 -0.43 -18.84
C ASP A 104 -12.99 -0.92 -18.25
N PRO A 105 -12.98 -1.62 -17.10
CA PRO A 105 -11.76 -2.17 -16.50
C PRO A 105 -10.95 -3.11 -17.42
N SER A 106 -11.51 -3.57 -18.54
CA SER A 106 -10.79 -4.37 -19.55
C SER A 106 -9.70 -3.57 -20.28
N VAL A 107 -9.86 -2.24 -20.43
CA VAL A 107 -8.91 -1.38 -21.16
C VAL A 107 -7.53 -1.29 -20.51
N MET A 108 -7.48 -1.62 -19.22
CA MET A 108 -6.27 -1.71 -18.42
C MET A 108 -5.41 -2.94 -18.76
N GLN A 109 -5.95 -3.91 -19.52
CA GLN A 109 -5.23 -5.07 -20.08
C GLN A 109 -4.41 -5.83 -19.03
N LEU A 110 -4.98 -6.10 -17.85
CA LEU A 110 -4.23 -6.74 -16.75
C LEU A 110 -3.62 -8.08 -17.18
N GLU A 111 -4.32 -8.85 -18.01
CA GLU A 111 -3.91 -10.14 -18.54
C GLU A 111 -2.61 -10.08 -19.36
N LYS A 112 -2.26 -8.90 -19.91
CA LYS A 112 -1.01 -8.68 -20.65
C LYS A 112 0.20 -8.56 -19.72
N TYR A 113 0.01 -7.99 -18.53
CA TYR A 113 1.10 -7.60 -17.65
C TYR A 113 1.24 -8.48 -16.41
N TRP A 114 0.13 -9.02 -15.93
CA TRP A 114 0.03 -9.72 -14.65
C TRP A 114 -0.08 -11.22 -14.86
N HIS A 115 0.69 -11.97 -14.07
CA HIS A 115 0.63 -13.41 -14.06
C HIS A 115 -0.77 -13.84 -13.55
N PRO A 116 -1.50 -14.79 -14.16
CA PRO A 116 -2.89 -15.11 -13.78
C PRO A 116 -3.09 -15.51 -12.30
N LYS A 117 -2.03 -16.01 -11.68
CA LYS A 117 -1.94 -16.40 -10.25
C LYS A 117 -1.11 -15.44 -9.37
N PHE A 118 -0.98 -14.17 -9.73
CA PHE A 118 -0.23 -13.19 -8.93
C PHE A 118 -0.83 -13.01 -7.54
N ASN A 119 -0.02 -12.58 -6.58
CA ASN A 119 -0.51 -12.07 -5.30
C ASN A 119 -0.31 -10.55 -5.24
N TRP A 120 -1.33 -9.87 -4.72
CA TRP A 120 -1.29 -8.44 -4.46
C TRP A 120 -1.46 -8.20 -2.97
N TYR A 121 -0.42 -7.66 -2.35
CA TYR A 121 -0.31 -7.49 -0.90
C TYR A 121 -0.49 -6.02 -0.52
N GLY A 122 -1.75 -5.58 -0.41
CA GLY A 122 -2.10 -4.24 0.04
C GLY A 122 -1.93 -4.02 1.55
N PRO A 123 -2.00 -2.75 2.00
CA PRO A 123 -1.90 -2.41 3.41
C PRO A 123 -3.13 -2.84 4.21
N ALA A 124 -2.98 -2.88 5.54
CA ALA A 124 -4.09 -3.10 6.45
C ALA A 124 -5.19 -2.05 6.22
N GLY A 125 -6.44 -2.51 6.15
CA GLY A 125 -7.60 -1.69 5.77
C GLY A 125 -8.01 -1.85 4.29
N ILE A 126 -7.08 -2.24 3.42
CA ILE A 126 -7.40 -2.66 2.05
C ILE A 126 -7.35 -4.19 1.95
N GLY A 127 -6.23 -4.79 2.40
CA GLY A 127 -6.03 -6.23 2.43
C GLY A 127 -5.40 -6.81 1.17
N THR A 128 -5.31 -8.13 1.13
CA THR A 128 -4.59 -8.89 0.08
C THR A 128 -5.54 -9.64 -0.84
N SER A 129 -5.14 -9.80 -2.09
CA SER A 129 -5.91 -10.50 -3.10
C SER A 129 -5.02 -11.39 -3.99
N ARG A 130 -5.67 -12.31 -4.72
CA ARG A 130 -5.00 -13.29 -5.57
C ARG A 130 -5.63 -13.34 -6.95
N GLY A 131 -4.76 -13.27 -7.96
CA GLY A 131 -5.13 -13.28 -9.37
C GLY A 131 -5.97 -12.07 -9.78
N ILE A 132 -6.21 -11.96 -11.09
CA ILE A 132 -6.88 -10.78 -11.67
C ILE A 132 -8.29 -10.61 -11.11
N ALA A 133 -9.07 -11.70 -11.06
CA ALA A 133 -10.45 -11.66 -10.55
C ALA A 133 -10.51 -11.23 -9.08
N GLY A 134 -9.64 -11.78 -8.23
CA GLY A 134 -9.58 -11.40 -6.82
C GLY A 134 -9.14 -9.95 -6.63
N PHE A 135 -8.13 -9.50 -7.36
CA PHE A 135 -7.66 -8.12 -7.33
C PHE A 135 -8.74 -7.13 -7.77
N ARG A 136 -9.43 -7.43 -8.87
CA ARG A 136 -10.56 -6.64 -9.36
C ARG A 136 -11.67 -6.52 -8.32
N HIS A 137 -12.07 -7.64 -7.74
CA HIS A 137 -13.20 -7.70 -6.83
C HIS A 137 -12.93 -7.01 -5.48
N TRP A 138 -11.78 -7.29 -4.88
CA TRP A 138 -11.48 -6.87 -3.51
C TRP A 138 -10.76 -5.53 -3.41
N HIS A 139 -10.18 -5.03 -4.50
CA HIS A 139 -9.43 -3.76 -4.48
C HIS A 139 -9.73 -2.83 -5.65
N GLN A 140 -9.42 -3.23 -6.89
CA GLN A 140 -9.39 -2.29 -8.02
C GLN A 140 -10.75 -1.68 -8.34
N ILE A 141 -11.82 -2.50 -8.44
CA ILE A 141 -13.15 -1.97 -8.74
C ILE A 141 -13.68 -1.08 -7.61
N PRO A 142 -13.59 -1.48 -6.31
CA PRO A 142 -13.91 -0.57 -5.21
C PRO A 142 -13.18 0.77 -5.26
N PHE A 143 -11.87 0.76 -5.57
CA PHE A 143 -11.05 1.96 -5.71
C PHE A 143 -11.52 2.85 -6.87
N LEU A 144 -11.65 2.29 -8.07
CA LEU A 144 -12.07 3.01 -9.27
C LEU A 144 -13.50 3.53 -9.16
N ARG A 145 -14.40 2.80 -8.50
CA ARG A 145 -15.76 3.26 -8.25
C ARG A 145 -15.77 4.51 -7.38
N ALA A 146 -15.00 4.51 -6.29
CA ALA A 146 -14.97 5.62 -5.34
C ALA A 146 -14.30 6.87 -5.92
N MET A 147 -13.29 6.67 -6.76
CA MET A 147 -12.41 7.69 -7.34
C MET A 147 -12.22 7.44 -8.85
N PRO A 148 -13.25 7.68 -9.68
CA PRO A 148 -13.22 7.36 -11.11
C PRO A 148 -12.27 8.27 -11.90
N ASP A 149 -11.95 9.45 -11.36
CA ASP A 149 -11.07 10.46 -11.97
C ASP A 149 -9.59 10.24 -11.65
N ARG A 150 -9.17 8.96 -11.61
CA ARG A 150 -7.81 8.57 -11.23
C ARG A 150 -6.76 9.34 -12.05
N LYS A 151 -5.90 10.09 -11.37
CA LYS A 151 -4.80 10.84 -11.94
C LYS A 151 -3.48 10.38 -11.29
N VAL A 152 -2.50 9.98 -12.10
CA VAL A 152 -1.18 9.47 -11.68
C VAL A 152 -0.09 10.40 -12.19
N ASP A 153 1.07 10.41 -11.55
CA ASP A 153 2.19 11.27 -11.93
C ASP A 153 2.76 11.00 -13.36
N PRO A 154 3.40 12.00 -14.00
CA PRO A 154 3.97 11.85 -15.35
C PRO A 154 5.19 10.93 -15.46
N THR A 155 5.82 10.53 -14.36
CA THR A 155 6.99 9.65 -14.37
C THR A 155 6.59 8.17 -14.34
N GLY A 156 5.45 7.84 -13.74
CA GLY A 156 4.83 6.52 -13.75
C GLY A 156 3.89 6.28 -14.94
N ASP A 157 3.14 7.28 -15.36
CA ASP A 157 2.36 7.24 -16.60
C ASP A 157 3.05 8.05 -17.71
N ARG A 158 3.48 7.37 -18.78
CA ARG A 158 4.11 8.02 -19.94
C ARG A 158 3.18 8.99 -20.69
N LEU A 159 1.88 8.96 -20.39
CA LEU A 159 0.84 9.78 -21.00
C LEU A 159 0.24 10.80 -20.03
N ALA A 160 0.77 10.93 -18.81
CA ALA A 160 0.17 11.82 -17.82
C ALA A 160 0.28 13.30 -18.23
N SER A 161 -0.73 14.07 -17.82
CA SER A 161 -0.84 15.50 -18.12
C SER A 161 0.31 16.30 -17.51
N SER A 162 0.81 17.31 -18.23
CA SER A 162 1.78 18.29 -17.71
C SER A 162 1.25 19.06 -16.49
N GLU A 163 -0.05 19.02 -16.21
CA GLU A 163 -0.68 19.62 -15.04
C GLU A 163 -0.38 18.87 -13.72
N MET A 164 0.23 17.68 -13.78
CA MET A 164 0.61 16.86 -12.62
C MET A 164 2.07 17.06 -12.19
N TYR A 165 2.62 18.25 -12.41
CA TYR A 165 4.03 18.58 -12.14
C TYR A 165 4.45 18.40 -10.67
N ASP A 166 3.48 18.36 -9.75
CA ASP A 166 3.71 18.21 -8.31
C ASP A 166 3.55 16.78 -7.81
N LEU A 167 3.22 15.83 -8.69
CA LEU A 167 3.30 14.41 -8.41
C LEU A 167 4.66 13.88 -8.89
N HIS A 168 5.34 13.11 -8.05
CA HIS A 168 6.69 12.62 -8.36
C HIS A 168 6.90 11.21 -7.85
N SER A 169 7.38 10.35 -8.76
CA SER A 169 7.71 8.97 -8.46
C SER A 169 9.18 8.69 -8.76
N HIS A 170 9.80 7.91 -7.88
CA HIS A 170 11.16 7.41 -8.05
C HIS A 170 11.12 5.91 -8.24
N TYR A 171 11.90 5.42 -9.20
CA TYR A 171 11.99 4.01 -9.52
C TYR A 171 13.39 3.45 -9.28
N ILE A 172 13.45 2.23 -8.77
CA ILE A 172 14.65 1.39 -8.74
C ILE A 172 14.31 0.07 -9.40
N ALA A 173 15.18 -0.44 -10.26
CA ALA A 173 15.00 -1.74 -10.89
C ALA A 173 16.31 -2.53 -10.89
N GLN A 174 16.22 -3.79 -10.46
CA GLN A 174 17.35 -4.72 -10.41
C GLN A 174 16.84 -6.14 -10.69
N GLY A 175 17.36 -6.76 -11.76
CA GLY A 175 16.94 -8.09 -12.20
C GLY A 175 15.43 -8.18 -12.44
N ALA A 176 14.76 -9.04 -11.68
CA ALA A 176 13.30 -9.25 -11.75
C ALA A 176 12.49 -8.29 -10.87
N TYR A 177 13.13 -7.40 -10.12
CA TYR A 177 12.49 -6.51 -9.16
C TYR A 177 12.41 -5.08 -9.66
N VAL A 178 11.28 -4.44 -9.38
CA VAL A 178 11.08 -3.00 -9.58
C VAL A 178 10.43 -2.45 -8.32
N CYS A 179 10.88 -1.28 -7.88
CA CYS A 179 10.32 -0.56 -6.75
C CYS A 179 9.96 0.84 -7.21
N GLU A 180 8.83 1.37 -6.76
CA GLU A 180 8.38 2.74 -6.91
C GLU A 180 8.16 3.34 -5.52
N THR A 181 8.54 4.60 -5.33
CA THR A 181 8.00 5.42 -4.25
C THR A 181 7.45 6.72 -4.81
N GLY A 182 6.30 7.13 -4.28
CA GLY A 182 5.59 8.34 -4.66
C GLY A 182 5.21 9.18 -3.45
N TRP A 183 5.55 10.47 -3.46
CA TRP A 183 5.34 11.34 -2.28
C TRP A 183 4.87 12.76 -2.58
N PRO A 184 3.67 12.96 -3.19
CA PRO A 184 2.70 11.94 -3.61
C PRO A 184 2.85 11.53 -5.09
N ASN A 185 2.31 10.38 -5.48
CA ASN A 185 2.26 9.91 -6.89
C ASN A 185 0.86 9.82 -7.49
N MET A 186 -0.19 9.98 -6.68
CA MET A 186 -1.56 9.98 -7.19
C MET A 186 -2.37 11.13 -6.61
N ARG A 187 -3.33 11.61 -7.40
CA ARG A 187 -4.33 12.61 -7.02
C ARG A 187 -5.68 12.14 -7.52
N MET A 188 -6.72 12.16 -6.69
CA MET A 188 -8.07 11.80 -7.12
C MET A 188 -9.14 12.49 -6.27
N LYS A 189 -10.37 12.60 -6.79
CA LYS A 189 -11.50 13.12 -6.04
C LYS A 189 -12.40 11.99 -5.55
N LEU A 190 -12.57 11.90 -4.24
CA LEU A 190 -13.47 10.92 -3.63
C LEU A 190 -14.93 11.35 -3.81
N THR A 191 -15.52 10.97 -4.93
CA THR A 191 -16.86 11.40 -5.36
C THR A 191 -17.94 10.37 -5.10
N HIS A 192 -17.57 9.10 -4.92
CA HIS A 192 -18.49 7.99 -4.71
C HIS A 192 -18.01 7.11 -3.55
N ASP A 193 -18.89 6.24 -3.07
CA ASP A 193 -18.54 5.21 -2.09
C ASP A 193 -17.83 4.01 -2.76
N GLY A 194 -17.13 3.22 -1.96
CA GLY A 194 -16.67 1.89 -2.31
C GLY A 194 -15.31 1.54 -1.75
N TRP A 195 -14.40 2.51 -1.70
CA TRP A 195 -13.04 2.28 -1.23
C TRP A 195 -12.97 2.44 0.28
N MET A 196 -12.61 1.35 0.97
CA MET A 196 -12.49 1.30 2.45
C MET A 196 -13.74 1.78 3.22
N GLY A 197 -14.92 1.69 2.59
CA GLY A 197 -16.18 2.18 3.17
C GLY A 197 -16.19 3.69 3.49
N ILE A 198 -15.33 4.46 2.82
CA ILE A 198 -15.23 5.89 3.02
C ILE A 198 -16.36 6.59 2.27
N ALA A 199 -17.15 7.38 2.99
CA ALA A 199 -18.24 8.15 2.41
C ALA A 199 -17.73 9.14 1.34
N PRO A 200 -18.52 9.42 0.29
CA PRO A 200 -18.16 10.35 -0.78
C PRO A 200 -18.06 11.78 -0.27
N ALA A 201 -16.86 12.20 0.13
CA ALA A 201 -16.61 13.53 0.71
C ALA A 201 -16.58 14.65 -0.33
N GLY A 202 -16.54 14.32 -1.63
CA GLY A 202 -16.37 15.29 -2.72
C GLY A 202 -15.03 16.03 -2.68
N ARG A 203 -14.06 15.50 -1.94
CA ARG A 203 -12.75 16.13 -1.70
C ARG A 203 -11.68 15.49 -2.56
N GLU A 204 -10.79 16.33 -3.09
CA GLU A 204 -9.56 15.86 -3.72
C GLU A 204 -8.55 15.45 -2.65
N ILE A 205 -7.92 14.30 -2.85
CA ILE A 205 -6.87 13.76 -2.00
C ILE A 205 -5.66 13.40 -2.86
N THR A 206 -4.50 13.36 -2.21
CA THR A 206 -3.26 12.80 -2.78
C THR A 206 -2.87 11.54 -2.04
N LEU A 207 -2.25 10.59 -2.74
CA LEU A 207 -1.71 9.37 -2.13
C LEU A 207 -0.19 9.40 -2.11
N ARG A 208 0.35 9.03 -0.95
CA ARG A 208 1.75 8.62 -0.78
C ARG A 208 1.76 7.11 -0.80
N SER A 209 2.56 6.52 -1.68
CA SER A 209 2.65 5.07 -1.78
C SER A 209 4.04 4.56 -2.08
N LEU A 210 4.25 3.30 -1.76
CA LEU A 210 5.42 2.54 -2.17
C LEU A 210 4.97 1.19 -2.72
N ASP A 211 5.37 0.90 -3.94
CA ASP A 211 5.05 -0.33 -4.64
C ASP A 211 6.32 -1.11 -4.98
N PHE A 212 6.27 -2.42 -4.77
CA PHE A 212 7.34 -3.34 -5.12
C PHE A 212 6.75 -4.43 -5.98
N TRP A 213 7.37 -4.72 -7.11
CA TRP A 213 6.96 -5.79 -8.01
C TRP A 213 8.09 -6.80 -8.18
N ARG A 214 7.70 -8.07 -8.31
CA ARG A 214 8.57 -9.12 -8.82
C ARG A 214 7.99 -9.72 -10.08
N LEU A 215 8.80 -9.80 -11.12
CA LEU A 215 8.45 -10.47 -12.37
C LEU A 215 8.87 -11.94 -12.35
N GLU A 216 8.10 -12.76 -13.05
CA GLU A 216 8.37 -14.17 -13.31
C GLU A 216 7.95 -14.46 -14.75
N ASN A 217 8.88 -14.94 -15.58
CA ASN A 217 8.63 -15.26 -16.99
C ASN A 217 7.97 -14.11 -17.77
N GLY A 218 8.41 -12.87 -17.52
CA GLY A 218 7.91 -11.67 -18.19
C GLY A 218 6.55 -11.15 -17.70
N LEU A 219 6.01 -11.68 -16.59
CA LEU A 219 4.75 -11.23 -16.01
C LEU A 219 4.92 -10.87 -14.54
N ILE A 220 4.11 -9.93 -14.04
CA ILE A 220 4.12 -9.54 -12.63
C ILE A 220 3.53 -10.67 -11.80
N ARG A 221 4.35 -11.24 -10.91
CA ARG A 221 4.01 -12.41 -10.11
C ARG A 221 3.63 -12.05 -8.68
N GLU A 222 4.25 -11.04 -8.13
CA GLU A 222 3.99 -10.52 -6.79
C GLU A 222 4.05 -9.00 -6.82
N ASN A 223 3.17 -8.37 -6.06
CA ASN A 223 3.17 -6.93 -5.84
C ASN A 223 2.88 -6.61 -4.37
N TRP A 224 3.80 -5.92 -3.71
CA TRP A 224 3.65 -5.40 -2.36
C TRP A 224 3.39 -3.91 -2.43
N VAL A 225 2.27 -3.48 -1.84
CA VAL A 225 1.81 -2.09 -1.92
C VAL A 225 1.63 -1.57 -0.50
N GLN A 226 2.13 -0.37 -0.24
CA GLN A 226 1.85 0.37 0.97
C GLN A 226 1.33 1.76 0.60
N ILE A 227 0.18 2.12 1.15
CA ILE A 227 -0.43 3.44 1.00
C ILE A 227 -0.51 4.05 2.40
N ASP A 228 -0.26 5.35 2.51
CA ASP A 228 -0.45 6.09 3.76
C ASP A 228 -1.96 6.32 4.00
N VAL A 229 -2.62 5.27 4.49
CA VAL A 229 -4.06 5.27 4.74
C VAL A 229 -4.43 6.28 5.83
N LEU A 230 -3.56 6.47 6.83
CA LEU A 230 -3.80 7.45 7.89
C LEU A 230 -3.77 8.89 7.35
N HIS A 231 -2.79 9.22 6.50
CA HIS A 231 -2.76 10.50 5.79
C HIS A 231 -3.97 10.68 4.87
N THR A 232 -4.46 9.60 4.25
CA THR A 232 -5.66 9.64 3.43
C THR A 232 -6.90 10.03 4.25
N TYR A 233 -7.13 9.38 5.39
CA TYR A 233 -8.23 9.75 6.30
C TYR A 233 -8.05 11.17 6.88
N ALA A 234 -6.82 11.58 7.20
CA ALA A 234 -6.55 12.92 7.71
C ALA A 234 -6.90 14.01 6.68
N GLN A 235 -6.58 13.80 5.40
CA GLN A 235 -7.01 14.69 4.31
C GLN A 235 -8.54 14.77 4.21
N LEU A 236 -9.27 13.74 4.62
CA LEU A 236 -10.74 13.73 4.65
C LEU A 236 -11.33 14.26 5.97
N GLY A 237 -10.49 14.74 6.90
CA GLY A 237 -10.93 15.28 8.18
C GLY A 237 -11.26 14.22 9.24
N VAL A 238 -10.82 12.97 9.04
CA VAL A 238 -11.02 11.88 9.99
C VAL A 238 -9.72 11.61 10.73
N ASP A 239 -9.69 11.91 12.02
CA ASP A 239 -8.60 11.51 12.92
C ASP A 239 -8.81 10.07 13.39
N VAL A 240 -8.10 9.15 12.75
CA VAL A 240 -8.17 7.71 13.00
C VAL A 240 -7.67 7.35 14.41
N LEU A 241 -6.63 8.04 14.91
CA LEU A 241 -6.04 7.75 16.21
C LEU A 241 -6.90 8.30 17.35
N ALA A 242 -7.47 9.50 17.19
CA ALA A 242 -8.44 10.03 18.14
C ALA A 242 -9.69 9.14 18.23
N ARG A 243 -10.23 8.69 17.08
CA ARG A 243 -11.36 7.75 17.04
C ARG A 243 -11.01 6.43 17.73
N LEU A 244 -9.80 5.94 17.53
CA LEU A 244 -9.29 4.76 18.24
C LEU A 244 -9.30 4.96 19.76
N GLY A 245 -8.85 6.12 20.24
CA GLY A 245 -8.89 6.47 21.66
C GLY A 245 -10.31 6.47 22.24
N GLU A 246 -11.29 6.98 21.49
CA GLU A 246 -12.67 7.13 21.96
C GLU A 246 -13.33 5.83 22.41
N PHE A 247 -13.14 4.73 21.67
CA PHE A 247 -13.72 3.43 22.05
C PHE A 247 -12.77 2.56 22.88
N ASN A 248 -11.49 2.93 23.01
CA ASN A 248 -10.54 2.22 23.87
C ASN A 248 -10.35 2.86 25.25
N LYS A 249 -11.04 3.97 25.57
CA LYS A 249 -10.94 4.65 26.88
C LYS A 249 -11.26 3.80 28.11
N SER A 250 -12.00 2.71 27.94
CA SER A 250 -12.28 1.73 29.00
C SER A 250 -11.24 0.60 29.10
N ARG A 251 -10.32 0.50 28.14
CA ARG A 251 -9.28 -0.54 28.12
C ARG A 251 -8.03 -0.05 28.85
N THR A 252 -7.30 -0.99 29.43
CA THR A 252 -6.03 -0.69 30.11
C THR A 252 -4.96 -0.34 29.08
N LEU A 253 -4.35 0.84 29.25
CA LEU A 253 -3.18 1.30 28.49
C LEU A 253 -1.91 1.25 29.35
N SER A 254 -1.80 0.23 30.21
CA SER A 254 -0.56 -0.06 30.94
C SER A 254 0.25 -1.12 30.19
N PRO A 255 1.59 -1.08 30.26
CA PRO A 255 2.42 -2.15 29.74
C PRO A 255 2.08 -3.50 30.40
N ILE A 256 2.15 -4.57 29.61
CA ILE A 256 2.04 -5.95 30.06
C ILE A 256 3.44 -6.41 30.48
N THR A 257 3.54 -6.96 31.69
CA THR A 257 4.79 -7.55 32.21
C THR A 257 4.61 -9.06 32.28
N PHE A 258 5.58 -9.81 31.77
CA PHE A 258 5.68 -11.24 32.05
C PHE A 258 6.53 -11.44 33.31
N GLU A 259 6.06 -12.29 34.20
CA GLU A 259 6.89 -12.76 35.30
C GLU A 259 8.05 -13.57 34.72
N LYS A 260 9.25 -13.39 35.28
CA LYS A 260 10.49 -13.99 34.75
C LYS A 260 10.72 -15.42 35.25
N ASP A 261 9.89 -15.90 36.18
CA ASP A 261 10.17 -17.08 37.01
C ASP A 261 9.21 -18.26 36.78
N TYR A 262 8.64 -18.39 35.58
CA TYR A 262 7.86 -19.57 35.16
C TYR A 262 8.69 -20.55 34.32
#